data_AF-A0AA46TLC7-F1
#
_entry.id   AF-A0AA46TLC7-F1
#
_cell.length_a   1.000
_cell.length_b   1.000
_cell.length_c   1.000
_cell.angle_alpha   90.00
_cell.angle_beta   90.00
_cell.angle_gamma   90.00
#
_symmetry.space_group_name_H-M   'P 1'
#
loop_
_entity.id
_entity.type
_entity.pdbx_description
1 polymer ?
#
loop_
_entity_poly.entity_id
_entity_poly.type
_entity_poly.pdbx_seq_one_letter_code
_entity_poly.pdbx_strand_id
1 'polypeptide(L)'
;MAIGRGLAAAAMLAAALTACTSSAGDEPDDPASTPSGSPKSESESGPPRVAGGVASPGSLTAFDCAADDAGAWSATGTLTNTESDPADFRVTIVVAPPDAASGRAREITVTDVPSGESTEFRAKKLPDTAGDDVACSVQVALLS
;
A
#
# COMPACT_ATOMS: atom_id res chain seq x y z
N MET A 1 9.54 -9.67 -43.35
CA MET A 1 9.32 -8.50 -44.23
C MET A 1 7.87 -8.07 -43.99
N ALA A 2 7.48 -6.88 -43.52
CA ALA A 2 8.08 -5.55 -43.39
C ALA A 2 7.73 -4.99 -41.98
N ILE A 3 8.62 -4.38 -41.18
CA ILE A 3 9.11 -2.98 -41.16
C ILE A 3 8.01 -1.91 -41.32
N GLY A 4 7.65 -1.28 -40.20
CA GLY A 4 6.97 0.02 -40.16
C GLY A 4 7.63 0.93 -39.13
N ARG A 5 8.37 1.93 -39.62
CA ARG A 5 9.08 2.99 -38.88
C ARG A 5 8.19 4.22 -38.75
N GLY A 6 8.41 5.03 -37.72
CA GLY A 6 8.07 6.47 -37.71
C GLY A 6 8.07 7.01 -36.28
N LEU A 7 9.12 7.69 -35.82
CA LEU A 7 9.60 9.06 -36.07
C LEU A 7 9.19 10.00 -34.93
N ALA A 8 10.22 10.52 -34.27
CA ALA A 8 10.20 11.37 -33.09
C ALA A 8 9.78 12.82 -33.39
N ALA A 9 9.42 13.57 -32.34
CA ALA A 9 9.58 15.02 -32.30
C ALA A 9 9.86 15.48 -30.85
N ALA A 10 11.04 16.07 -30.67
CA ALA A 10 11.44 16.79 -29.47
C ALA A 10 11.02 18.26 -29.57
N ALA A 11 10.73 18.91 -28.45
CA ALA A 11 10.87 20.36 -28.31
C ALA A 11 11.13 20.73 -26.85
N MET A 12 12.28 21.36 -26.62
CA MET A 12 12.74 21.96 -25.37
C MET A 12 11.93 23.22 -25.05
N LEU A 13 11.83 23.60 -23.77
CA LEU A 13 11.77 25.01 -23.39
C LEU A 13 12.54 25.20 -22.07
N ALA A 14 13.69 25.88 -22.17
CA ALA A 14 14.46 26.38 -21.05
C ALA A 14 14.06 27.84 -20.78
N ALA A 15 13.99 28.25 -19.52
CA ALA A 15 14.17 29.63 -19.10
C ALA A 15 14.61 29.67 -17.64
N ALA A 16 15.66 30.43 -17.37
CA ALA A 16 16.39 30.55 -16.12
C ALA A 16 16.23 31.96 -15.51
N LEU A 17 16.73 32.12 -14.27
CA LEU A 17 17.12 33.37 -13.57
C LEU A 17 15.93 34.20 -13.02
N THR A 18 15.94 34.88 -11.87
CA THR A 18 16.97 35.61 -11.08
C THR A 18 16.24 36.10 -9.80
N ALA A 19 16.78 35.90 -8.59
CA ALA A 19 17.51 36.89 -7.76
C ALA A 19 16.68 37.88 -6.91
N CYS A 20 17.30 38.29 -5.80
CA CYS A 20 16.97 39.36 -4.83
C CYS A 20 16.00 38.97 -3.71
N THR A 21 16.16 39.40 -2.45
CA THR A 21 17.16 40.24 -1.78
C THR A 21 16.85 40.19 -0.29
N SER A 22 17.87 40.20 0.57
CA SER A 22 17.72 40.37 2.01
C SER A 22 17.31 41.81 2.33
N SER A 23 16.35 41.99 3.24
CA SER A 23 16.22 43.23 4.02
C SER A 23 15.63 42.92 5.38
N ALA A 24 16.40 43.30 6.40
CA ALA A 24 16.06 43.29 7.81
C ALA A 24 15.06 44.41 8.13
N GLY A 25 14.20 44.20 9.12
CA GLY A 25 13.37 45.25 9.71
C GLY A 25 12.41 44.70 10.77
N ASP A 26 12.69 45.04 12.02
CA ASP A 26 11.81 45.25 13.18
C ASP A 26 10.67 44.26 13.53
N GLU A 27 10.88 43.55 14.64
CA GLU A 27 9.87 43.29 15.70
C GLU A 27 9.31 44.62 16.26
N PRO A 28 8.21 44.68 17.04
CA PRO A 28 7.35 43.62 17.56
C PRO A 28 5.82 43.91 17.46
N ASP A 29 4.98 42.88 17.54
CA ASP A 29 3.71 42.87 18.30
C ASP A 29 3.09 41.46 18.22
N ASP A 30 3.21 40.68 19.30
CA ASP A 30 2.21 39.67 19.67
C ASP A 30 1.13 40.46 20.44
N PRO A 31 -0.19 40.26 20.23
CA PRO A 31 -0.77 38.93 20.41
C PRO A 31 -2.01 38.59 19.58
N ALA A 32 -2.03 37.38 19.00
CA ALA A 32 -3.26 36.59 18.88
C ALA A 32 -2.91 35.16 18.47
N SER A 33 -2.63 34.32 19.47
CA SER A 33 -2.74 32.87 19.32
C SER A 33 -4.18 32.50 18.95
N THR A 34 -4.46 32.46 17.66
CA THR A 34 -5.51 31.58 17.13
C THR A 34 -4.80 30.31 16.69
N PRO A 35 -5.15 29.12 17.24
CA PRO A 35 -4.73 27.87 16.62
C PRO A 35 -5.46 27.80 15.27
N SER A 36 -4.81 28.34 14.24
CA SER A 36 -5.16 28.11 12.85
C SER A 36 -5.09 26.60 12.67
N GLY A 37 -6.27 26.02 12.45
CA GLY A 37 -6.54 24.60 12.58
C GLY A 37 -5.46 23.76 11.93
N SER A 38 -5.04 22.72 12.65
CA SER A 38 -4.35 21.57 12.07
C SER A 38 -4.98 21.26 10.71
N PRO A 39 -4.19 21.02 9.66
CA PRO A 39 -4.75 20.54 8.42
C PRO A 39 -5.65 19.36 8.77
N LYS A 40 -6.93 19.50 8.42
CA LYS A 40 -7.89 18.41 8.43
C LYS A 40 -7.13 17.21 7.91
N SER A 41 -6.96 16.19 8.75
CA SER A 41 -6.83 14.84 8.25
C SER A 41 -8.10 14.64 7.45
N GLU A 42 -8.01 14.92 6.15
CA GLU A 42 -8.90 14.33 5.18
C GLU A 42 -8.79 12.84 5.47
N SER A 43 -9.85 12.29 6.06
CA SER A 43 -10.08 10.87 6.08
C SER A 43 -10.11 10.46 4.62
N GLU A 44 -8.93 10.16 4.12
CA GLU A 44 -8.72 9.54 2.84
C GLU A 44 -9.42 8.19 2.99
N SER A 45 -10.62 8.08 2.41
CA SER A 45 -11.32 6.82 2.17
C SER A 45 -10.51 6.02 1.14
N GLY A 46 -9.27 5.71 1.50
CA GLY A 46 -8.37 4.84 0.80
C GLY A 46 -8.42 3.46 1.45
N PRO A 47 -7.97 2.42 0.73
CA PRO A 47 -7.82 1.10 1.33
C PRO A 47 -6.95 1.16 2.59
N PRO A 48 -7.11 0.21 3.53
CA PRO A 48 -6.36 0.21 4.78
C PRO A 48 -4.86 0.41 4.53
N ARG A 49 -4.19 1.28 5.28
CA ARG A 49 -2.74 1.46 5.16
C ARG A 49 -2.03 0.27 5.81
N VAL A 50 -1.15 -0.40 5.07
CA VAL A 50 -0.32 -1.47 5.62
C VAL A 50 0.72 -0.86 6.56
N ALA A 51 0.77 -1.32 7.81
CA ALA A 51 1.71 -0.80 8.81
C ALA A 51 3.11 -1.41 8.60
N GLY A 52 4.09 -0.60 8.21
CA GLY A 52 5.47 -1.01 7.92
C GLY A 52 5.65 -1.45 6.46
N GLY A 53 6.82 -1.21 5.87
CA GLY A 53 7.07 -1.57 4.46
C GLY A 53 6.34 -0.71 3.43
N VAL A 54 6.57 -1.02 2.15
CA VAL A 54 6.00 -0.33 0.98
C VAL A 54 4.89 -1.18 0.40
N ALA A 55 3.72 -0.60 0.14
CA ALA A 55 2.61 -1.31 -0.48
C ALA A 55 3.05 -1.92 -1.82
N SER A 56 2.90 -3.25 -1.96
CA SER A 56 3.31 -4.01 -3.14
C SER A 56 2.20 -4.96 -3.59
N PRO A 57 1.03 -4.44 -4.00
CA PRO A 57 -0.09 -5.27 -4.44
C PRO A 57 0.26 -6.09 -5.70
N GLY A 58 1.19 -5.60 -6.54
CA GLY A 58 1.65 -6.30 -7.75
C GLY A 58 2.44 -7.58 -7.48
N SER A 59 2.94 -7.78 -6.25
CA SER A 59 3.65 -9.00 -5.88
C SER A 59 2.71 -10.18 -5.62
N LEU A 60 1.40 -9.94 -5.42
CA LEU A 60 0.42 -10.99 -5.20
C LEU A 60 -0.15 -11.47 -6.55
N THR A 61 0.28 -12.64 -7.01
CA THR A 61 -0.09 -13.17 -8.34
C THR A 61 -1.28 -14.13 -8.30
N ALA A 62 -1.54 -14.72 -7.13
CA ALA A 62 -2.73 -15.53 -6.88
C ALA A 62 -3.21 -15.34 -5.45
N PHE A 63 -4.53 -15.35 -5.24
CA PHE A 63 -5.13 -15.29 -3.92
C PHE A 63 -6.46 -16.03 -3.91
N ASP A 64 -6.63 -16.91 -2.94
CA ASP A 64 -7.87 -17.60 -2.62
C ASP A 64 -8.13 -17.47 -1.13
N CYS A 65 -9.37 -17.15 -0.76
CA CYS A 65 -9.78 -16.99 0.61
C CYS A 65 -11.24 -17.37 0.77
N ALA A 66 -11.49 -18.39 1.57
CA ALA A 66 -12.81 -18.96 1.74
C ALA A 66 -12.99 -19.51 3.15
N ALA A 67 -14.25 -19.54 3.59
CA ALA A 67 -14.68 -20.36 4.71
C ALA A 67 -14.89 -21.81 4.26
N ASP A 68 -14.57 -22.76 5.12
CA ASP A 68 -14.98 -24.15 4.95
C ASP A 68 -16.44 -24.38 5.37
N ASP A 69 -16.93 -25.63 5.27
CA ASP A 69 -18.30 -26.00 5.66
C ASP A 69 -18.59 -25.76 7.16
N ALA A 70 -17.55 -25.61 7.99
CA ALA A 70 -17.66 -25.29 9.40
C ALA A 70 -17.61 -23.77 9.67
N GLY A 71 -17.48 -22.94 8.62
CA GLY A 71 -17.37 -21.48 8.73
C GLY A 71 -15.97 -20.99 9.07
N ALA A 72 -14.96 -21.87 9.10
CA ALA A 72 -13.59 -21.49 9.44
C ALA A 72 -12.87 -20.94 8.21
N TRP A 73 -12.37 -19.71 8.32
CA TRP A 73 -11.70 -19.03 7.22
C TRP A 73 -10.24 -19.45 7.07
N SER A 74 -9.83 -19.65 5.82
CA SER A 74 -8.43 -19.82 5.44
C SER A 74 -8.14 -19.06 4.16
N ALA A 75 -6.86 -18.72 3.96
CA ALA A 75 -6.41 -18.13 2.72
C ALA A 75 -5.11 -18.78 2.23
N THR A 76 -4.95 -18.79 0.91
CA THR A 76 -3.73 -19.16 0.23
C THR A 76 -3.41 -18.13 -0.84
N GLY A 77 -2.14 -17.98 -1.17
CA GLY A 77 -1.76 -17.12 -2.26
C GLY A 77 -0.32 -17.34 -2.68
N THR A 78 0.03 -16.73 -3.80
CA THR A 78 1.37 -16.78 -4.38
C THR A 78 1.94 -15.39 -4.43
N LEU A 79 3.11 -15.22 -3.83
CA LEU A 79 3.91 -14.01 -3.93
C LEU A 79 5.00 -14.22 -4.96
N THR A 80 5.20 -13.25 -5.84
CA THR A 80 6.31 -13.20 -6.79
C THR A 80 7.18 -11.99 -6.45
N ASN A 81 8.48 -12.22 -6.26
CA ASN A 81 9.41 -11.12 -6.03
C ASN A 81 9.87 -10.53 -7.36
N THR A 82 9.45 -9.30 -7.63
CA THR A 82 9.85 -8.55 -8.84
C THR A 82 11.08 -7.67 -8.63
N GLU A 83 11.62 -7.62 -7.41
CA GLU A 83 12.82 -6.87 -7.07
C GLU A 83 14.09 -7.56 -7.58
N SER A 84 15.20 -6.83 -7.67
CA SER A 84 16.51 -7.36 -8.09
C SER A 84 17.20 -8.23 -7.05
N ASP A 85 16.80 -8.09 -5.78
CA ASP A 85 17.41 -8.74 -4.62
C ASP A 85 16.37 -9.61 -3.90
N PRO A 86 16.80 -10.58 -3.07
CA PRO A 86 15.88 -11.32 -2.20
C PRO A 86 15.08 -10.37 -1.32
N ALA A 87 13.80 -10.67 -1.14
CA ALA A 87 12.87 -9.77 -0.49
C ALA A 87 12.01 -10.43 0.59
N ASP A 88 11.64 -9.64 1.58
CA ASP A 88 10.69 -9.98 2.63
C ASP A 88 9.33 -9.33 2.36
N PHE A 89 8.26 -10.09 2.49
CA PHE A 89 6.88 -9.60 2.31
C PHE A 89 6.07 -9.78 3.59
N ARG A 90 5.25 -8.78 3.92
CA ARG A 90 4.14 -8.96 4.86
C ARG A 90 2.82 -9.03 4.10
N VAL A 91 2.05 -10.06 4.41
CA VAL A 91 0.69 -10.26 3.94
C VAL A 91 -0.25 -10.02 5.12
N THR A 92 -1.15 -9.05 4.96
CA THR A 92 -2.19 -8.74 5.95
C THR A 92 -3.54 -9.14 5.36
N ILE A 93 -4.22 -10.07 6.02
CA ILE A 93 -5.51 -10.63 5.58
C ILE A 93 -6.59 -10.20 6.57
N VAL A 94 -7.68 -9.63 6.08
CA VAL A 94 -8.80 -9.18 6.90
C VAL A 94 -10.06 -9.89 6.42
N VAL A 95 -10.77 -10.50 7.36
CA VAL A 95 -12.09 -11.11 7.14
C VAL A 95 -13.09 -10.27 7.91
N ALA A 96 -13.92 -9.50 7.22
CA ALA A 96 -14.88 -8.60 7.84
C ALA A 96 -16.05 -8.25 6.89
N PRO A 97 -17.23 -7.85 7.43
CA PRO A 97 -18.25 -7.19 6.64
C PRO A 97 -17.66 -5.95 5.93
N PRO A 98 -18.14 -5.60 4.72
CA PRO A 98 -17.58 -4.49 3.93
C PRO A 98 -17.62 -3.14 4.66
N ASP A 99 -18.62 -2.92 5.52
CA ASP A 99 -18.83 -1.67 6.26
C ASP A 99 -18.26 -1.71 7.69
N ALA A 100 -17.50 -2.74 8.04
CA ALA A 100 -16.91 -2.84 9.37
C ALA A 100 -15.85 -1.74 9.56
N ALA A 101 -16.10 -0.85 10.53
CA ALA A 101 -15.17 0.22 10.89
C ALA A 101 -13.78 -0.29 11.34
N SER A 102 -13.70 -1.57 11.73
CA SER A 102 -12.47 -2.29 12.02
C SER A 102 -12.69 -3.78 11.83
N GLY A 103 -11.66 -4.48 11.33
CA GLY A 103 -11.64 -5.93 11.22
C GLY A 103 -10.45 -6.51 11.98
N ARG A 104 -10.56 -7.75 12.45
CA ARG A 104 -9.38 -8.48 12.94
C ARG A 104 -8.57 -8.93 11.73
N ALA A 105 -7.29 -8.55 11.72
CA ALA A 105 -6.35 -8.94 10.68
C ALA A 105 -5.50 -10.12 11.14
N ARG A 106 -5.11 -10.96 10.18
CA ARG A 106 -4.01 -11.90 10.32
C ARG A 106 -2.84 -11.41 9.49
N GLU A 107 -1.68 -11.31 10.12
CA GLU A 107 -0.42 -10.99 9.44
C GLU A 107 0.45 -12.23 9.28
N ILE A 108 1.11 -12.32 8.12
CA ILE A 108 2.09 -13.35 7.78
C ILE A 108 3.29 -12.66 7.18
N THR A 109 4.49 -12.99 7.67
CA THR A 109 5.74 -12.59 7.02
C THR A 109 6.25 -13.77 6.20
N VAL A 110 6.53 -13.53 4.93
CA VAL A 110 7.22 -14.45 4.02
C VAL A 110 8.59 -13.86 3.77
N THR A 111 9.63 -14.52 4.26
CA THR A 111 11.00 -14.00 4.23
C THR A 111 11.81 -14.63 3.10
N ASP A 112 12.82 -13.91 2.65
CA ASP A 112 13.87 -14.40 1.75
C ASP A 112 13.31 -15.03 0.45
N VAL A 113 12.36 -14.34 -0.19
CA VAL A 113 11.86 -14.74 -1.50
C VAL A 113 12.90 -14.32 -2.54
N PRO A 114 13.57 -15.26 -3.24
CA PRO A 114 14.63 -14.89 -4.18
C PRO A 114 14.09 -14.00 -5.32
N SER A 115 14.95 -13.16 -5.88
CA SER A 115 14.60 -12.31 -7.04
C SER A 115 14.06 -13.14 -8.20
N GLY A 116 12.92 -12.74 -8.74
CA GLY A 116 12.25 -13.39 -9.87
C GLY A 116 11.53 -14.68 -9.54
N GLU A 117 11.63 -15.18 -8.30
CA GLU A 117 10.99 -16.42 -7.86
C GLU A 117 9.61 -16.17 -7.24
N SER A 118 8.85 -17.26 -7.13
CA SER A 118 7.53 -17.25 -6.50
C SER A 118 7.43 -18.21 -5.32
N THR A 119 6.74 -17.78 -4.27
CA THR A 119 6.54 -18.56 -3.03
C THR A 119 5.06 -18.55 -2.65
N GLU A 120 4.53 -19.72 -2.29
CA GLU A 120 3.20 -19.83 -1.70
C GLU A 120 3.19 -19.43 -0.22
N PHE A 121 2.12 -18.77 0.22
CA PHE A 121 1.80 -18.62 1.64
C PHE A 121 0.45 -19.24 1.96
N ARG A 122 0.27 -19.61 3.24
CA ARG A 122 -0.98 -20.18 3.76
C ARG A 122 -1.33 -19.57 5.11
N ALA A 123 -2.53 -19.01 5.19
CA ALA A 123 -3.12 -18.49 6.41
C ALA A 123 -4.22 -19.45 6.89
N LYS A 124 -3.92 -20.21 7.94
CA LYS A 124 -4.94 -21.04 8.62
C LYS A 124 -5.47 -20.30 9.84
N LYS A 125 -6.74 -20.56 10.16
CA LYS A 125 -7.43 -19.95 11.31
C LYS A 125 -7.38 -18.43 11.21
N LEU A 126 -7.92 -17.91 10.11
CA LEU A 126 -8.19 -16.48 10.02
C LEU A 126 -9.22 -16.11 11.10
N PRO A 127 -9.25 -14.84 11.56
CA PRO A 127 -10.16 -14.44 12.61
C PRO A 127 -11.60 -14.77 12.25
N ASP A 128 -12.29 -15.46 13.15
CA ASP A 128 -13.72 -15.68 13.01
C ASP A 128 -14.42 -14.32 13.13
N THR A 129 -15.13 -13.97 12.07
CA THR A 129 -15.97 -12.77 12.04
C THR A 129 -17.41 -13.20 11.87
N ALA A 130 -18.23 -12.82 12.86
CA ALA A 130 -19.66 -13.02 12.84
C ALA A 130 -20.33 -11.90 12.02
N GLY A 131 -21.40 -12.25 11.33
CA GLY A 131 -22.20 -11.32 10.52
C GLY A 131 -22.55 -11.94 9.18
N ASP A 132 -23.55 -11.37 8.53
CA ASP A 132 -23.87 -11.65 7.12
C ASP A 132 -22.91 -10.86 6.22
N ASP A 133 -22.76 -11.27 4.96
CA ASP A 133 -21.98 -10.58 3.93
C ASP A 133 -20.48 -10.36 4.27
N VAL A 134 -19.86 -11.33 4.93
CA VAL A 134 -18.42 -11.26 5.26
C VAL A 134 -17.57 -11.36 3.99
N ALA A 135 -16.66 -10.40 3.82
CA ALA A 135 -15.69 -10.38 2.73
C ALA A 135 -14.27 -10.66 3.25
N CYS A 136 -13.46 -11.30 2.40
CA CYS A 136 -12.04 -11.46 2.64
C CYS A 136 -11.24 -10.49 1.77
N SER A 137 -10.34 -9.75 2.39
CA SER A 137 -9.45 -8.80 1.72
C SER A 137 -8.00 -9.06 2.13
N VAL A 138 -7.08 -8.71 1.23
CA VAL A 138 -5.65 -8.94 1.40
C VAL A 138 -4.86 -7.72 1.00
N GLN A 139 -3.78 -7.47 1.72
CA GLN A 139 -2.80 -6.45 1.42
C GLN A 139 -1.42 -7.03 1.53
N VAL A 140 -0.53 -6.60 0.63
CA VAL A 140 0.86 -7.03 0.60
C VAL A 140 1.75 -5.81 0.68
N ALA A 141 2.76 -5.87 1.55
CA ALA A 141 3.84 -4.91 1.61
C ALA A 141 5.20 -5.58 1.50
N LEU A 142 6.09 -4.96 0.73
CA LEU A 142 7.52 -5.25 0.69
C LEU A 142 8.18 -4.64 1.92
N LEU A 143 9.01 -5.40 2.64
CA LEU A 143 9.66 -4.97 3.88
C LEU A 143 11.12 -4.58 3.69
N SER A 144 11.84 -5.35 2.87
CA SER A 144 13.26 -5.18 2.55
C SER A 144 13.62 -6.04 1.36
#